data_AF-A0A3A9WZI9-F1
#
_entry.id   AF-A0A3A9WZI9-F1
#
_cell.length_a   1.000
_cell.length_b   1.000
_cell.length_c   1.000
_cell.angle_alpha   90.00
_cell.angle_beta   90.00
_cell.angle_gamma   90.00
#
_symmetry.space_group_name_H-M   'P 1'
#
loop_
_entity.id
_entity.type
_entity.pdbx_description
1 polymer ?
#
loop_
_entity_poly.entity_id
_entity_poly.type
_entity_poly.pdbx_seq_one_letter_code
_entity_poly.pdbx_strand_id
1 'polypeptide(L)'
;MPQNKLYITLFILAGFISNAQLSFHNFGNLQIHDEGQVGFHLDVINDGTFDQNRGFAGFYNQNNLTISGSNRPIFHDMEIDVIDDLFLEVPVGVNNFQEFTNGRVFTPRDQKQISLDYINDAPYLGENDDRYVDGYASITGQLDFSFPIGDDFRHRPARIESQAATNTAKAAYFFENPNFPNFFPGNFDTNSFGDLLYGISIFEFWDVDGDQETRVTLTWDTNSNIPTLVNDLSDLRVVGWDPNLEQWINLGNTFVTGDLDSGEITSELIVPDNFVALTFGTSGLILDGDLEIFTAVSPNGDGFNDTFVIQGLVQYPDNELFVYNRWGVLVYNKKAYHEVQQTSEGFNGISEGRATIAKGEELPAGTYYYVLNIEGTKDRAGYLYVNR
;
A
#
# COMPACT_ATOMS: atom_id res chain seq x y z
N MET A 1 -30.02 -21.89 94.65
CA MET A 1 -29.76 -22.66 93.42
C MET A 1 -28.94 -21.77 92.50
N PRO A 2 -27.72 -22.14 92.09
CA PRO A 2 -26.86 -21.26 91.28
C PRO A 2 -27.37 -21.20 89.83
N GLN A 3 -27.44 -19.99 89.26
CA GLN A 3 -27.71 -19.78 87.84
C GLN A 3 -26.44 -20.06 87.03
N ASN A 4 -26.46 -21.09 86.20
CA ASN A 4 -25.43 -21.31 85.18
C ASN A 4 -25.61 -20.27 84.06
N LYS A 5 -24.62 -19.38 83.89
CA LYS A 5 -24.53 -18.52 82.70
C LYS A 5 -23.75 -19.26 81.62
N LEU A 6 -24.42 -19.52 80.50
CA LEU A 6 -23.84 -20.08 79.29
C LEU A 6 -23.16 -18.95 78.51
N TYR A 7 -21.84 -19.02 78.32
CA TYR A 7 -21.10 -18.10 77.45
C TYR A 7 -20.93 -18.76 76.09
N ILE A 8 -21.60 -18.20 75.07
CA ILE A 8 -21.42 -18.60 73.67
C ILE A 8 -20.40 -17.63 73.07
N THR A 9 -19.20 -18.13 72.82
CA THR A 9 -18.17 -17.38 72.08
C THR A 9 -18.48 -17.49 70.60
N LEU A 10 -18.93 -16.40 69.98
CA LEU A 10 -19.16 -16.31 68.55
C LEU A 10 -17.80 -16.11 67.85
N PHE A 11 -17.31 -17.15 67.16
CA PHE A 11 -16.17 -17.00 66.26
C PHE A 11 -16.65 -16.32 64.97
N ILE A 12 -16.35 -15.03 64.81
CA ILE A 12 -16.52 -14.34 63.54
C ILE A 12 -15.33 -14.72 62.65
N LEU A 13 -15.58 -15.61 61.69
CA LEU A 13 -14.63 -15.92 60.63
C LEU A 13 -14.60 -14.72 59.68
N ALA A 14 -13.63 -13.82 59.84
CA ALA A 14 -13.38 -12.76 58.87
C ALA A 14 -12.77 -13.41 57.62
N GLY A 15 -13.60 -13.64 56.59
CA GLY A 15 -13.12 -14.06 55.28
C GLY A 15 -12.35 -12.92 54.65
N PHE A 16 -11.03 -13.05 54.51
CA PHE A 16 -10.24 -12.19 53.65
C PHE A 16 -10.54 -12.58 52.20
N ILE A 17 -11.26 -11.73 51.48
CA ILE A 17 -11.34 -11.84 50.02
C ILE A 17 -10.04 -11.25 49.49
N SER A 18 -9.09 -12.09 49.10
CA SER A 18 -7.93 -11.68 48.32
C SER A 18 -8.35 -11.60 46.85
N ASN A 19 -8.35 -10.39 46.27
CA ASN A 19 -8.43 -10.25 44.83
C ASN A 19 -7.08 -10.69 44.24
N ALA A 20 -7.09 -11.68 43.35
CA ALA A 20 -5.92 -11.96 42.53
C ALA A 20 -5.67 -10.77 41.58
N GLN A 21 -4.41 -10.42 41.36
CA GLN A 21 -4.07 -9.38 40.39
C GLN A 21 -4.38 -9.92 38.99
N LEU A 22 -5.15 -9.16 38.21
CA LEU A 22 -5.56 -9.57 36.85
C LEU A 22 -4.49 -9.22 35.80
N SER A 23 -3.49 -8.43 36.19
CA SER A 23 -2.41 -7.94 35.34
C SER A 23 -1.10 -7.86 36.14
N PHE A 24 0.04 -7.88 35.45
CA PHE A 24 1.27 -7.35 36.02
C PHE A 24 1.24 -5.82 35.88
N HIS A 25 1.35 -5.10 37.00
CA HIS A 25 1.32 -3.63 36.99
C HIS A 25 2.61 -3.07 37.56
N ASN A 26 3.38 -2.38 36.73
CA ASN A 26 4.57 -1.63 37.14
C ASN A 26 4.22 -0.15 37.40
N PHE A 27 4.50 0.34 38.61
CA PHE A 27 4.42 1.77 38.97
C PHE A 27 5.80 2.38 39.25
N GLY A 28 6.86 1.56 39.31
CA GLY A 28 8.19 1.95 39.78
C GLY A 28 9.25 1.79 38.70
N ASN A 29 10.51 1.69 39.13
CA ASN A 29 11.60 1.39 38.22
C ASN A 29 11.69 -0.13 38.08
N LEU A 30 11.55 -0.63 36.85
CA LEU A 30 11.77 -2.03 36.52
C LEU A 30 13.02 -2.17 35.66
N GLN A 31 13.90 -3.08 36.08
CA GLN A 31 15.08 -3.50 35.33
C GLN A 31 15.18 -5.03 35.38
N ILE A 32 15.23 -5.64 34.21
CA ILE A 32 15.62 -7.03 34.00
C ILE A 32 17.12 -7.01 33.73
N HIS A 33 17.89 -7.50 34.69
CA HIS A 33 19.34 -7.57 34.60
C HIS A 33 19.82 -8.60 33.57
N ASP A 34 21.10 -8.53 33.24
CA ASP A 34 21.80 -9.53 32.42
C ASP A 34 21.58 -10.95 32.99
N GLU A 35 21.38 -11.93 32.11
CA GLU A 35 20.92 -13.30 32.41
C GLU A 35 19.54 -13.43 33.10
N GLY A 36 18.89 -12.31 33.44
CA GLY A 36 17.55 -12.29 34.00
C GLY A 36 16.51 -12.72 32.96
N GLN A 37 15.51 -13.48 33.39
CA GLN A 37 14.40 -13.93 32.55
C GLN A 37 13.08 -13.66 33.25
N VAL A 38 12.14 -13.05 32.53
CA VAL A 38 10.77 -12.78 33.01
C VAL A 38 9.78 -13.33 32.01
N GLY A 39 8.80 -14.10 32.49
CA GLY A 39 7.66 -14.55 31.70
C GLY A 39 6.38 -13.85 32.14
N PHE A 40 5.77 -13.10 31.24
CA PHE A 40 4.46 -12.46 31.44
C PHE A 40 3.37 -13.39 30.93
N HIS A 41 2.52 -13.85 31.83
CA HIS A 41 1.35 -14.69 31.53
C HIS A 41 0.01 -13.94 31.66
N LEU A 42 0.06 -12.66 32.04
CA LEU A 42 -1.07 -11.76 32.24
C LEU A 42 -0.78 -10.43 31.56
N ASP A 43 -1.81 -9.60 31.37
CA ASP A 43 -1.66 -8.25 30.82
C ASP A 43 -0.57 -7.46 31.55
N VAL A 44 0.18 -6.66 30.81
CA VAL A 44 1.26 -5.82 31.35
C VAL A 44 0.81 -4.37 31.31
N ILE A 45 0.65 -3.76 32.47
CA ILE A 45 0.37 -2.33 32.62
C ILE A 45 1.64 -1.65 33.09
N ASN A 46 2.22 -0.77 32.27
CA ASN A 46 3.43 -0.04 32.58
C ASN A 46 3.15 1.46 32.81
N ASP A 47 3.08 1.85 34.09
CA ASP A 47 3.04 3.25 34.55
C ASP A 47 4.35 3.68 35.22
N GLY A 48 5.35 2.80 35.22
CA GLY A 48 6.68 3.02 35.78
C GLY A 48 7.74 3.26 34.71
N THR A 49 9.00 3.34 35.12
CA THR A 49 10.13 3.44 34.19
C THR A 49 10.67 2.05 33.87
N PHE A 50 11.02 1.85 32.59
CA PHE A 50 11.81 0.73 32.10
C PHE A 50 13.21 1.29 31.81
N ASP A 51 14.21 0.98 32.64
CA ASP A 51 15.56 1.51 32.47
C ASP A 51 16.60 0.39 32.43
N GLN A 52 17.53 0.49 31.48
CA GLN A 52 18.69 -0.40 31.34
C GLN A 52 18.37 -1.91 31.36
N ASN A 53 17.28 -2.34 30.74
CA ASN A 53 17.02 -3.77 30.55
C ASN A 53 18.12 -4.43 29.73
N ARG A 54 18.56 -5.60 30.17
CA ARG A 54 19.58 -6.44 29.53
C ARG A 54 19.22 -7.92 29.49
N GLY A 55 18.11 -8.29 30.12
CA GLY A 55 17.65 -9.67 30.15
C GLY A 55 16.45 -9.90 29.25
N PHE A 56 15.94 -11.11 29.34
CA PHE A 56 14.90 -11.67 28.50
C PHE A 56 13.50 -11.45 29.08
N ALA A 57 12.56 -11.06 28.21
CA ALA A 57 11.15 -10.97 28.51
C ALA A 57 10.32 -11.79 27.51
N GLY A 58 9.59 -12.78 27.99
CA GLY A 58 8.66 -13.57 27.18
C GLY A 58 7.20 -13.28 27.52
N PHE A 59 6.33 -13.31 26.52
CA PHE A 59 4.88 -13.17 26.67
C PHE A 59 4.21 -14.49 26.30
N TYR A 60 3.48 -15.09 27.25
CA TYR A 60 3.02 -16.47 27.17
C TYR A 60 1.54 -16.59 27.52
N ASN A 61 0.65 -16.78 26.54
CA ASN A 61 -0.77 -17.00 26.80
C ASN A 61 -1.46 -17.81 25.69
N GLN A 62 -2.52 -18.55 26.07
CA GLN A 62 -3.37 -19.28 25.13
C GLN A 62 -4.50 -18.40 24.58
N ASN A 63 -4.85 -17.32 25.28
CA ASN A 63 -5.73 -16.25 24.81
C ASN A 63 -4.88 -15.01 24.54
N ASN A 64 -5.54 -13.87 24.33
CA ASN A 64 -4.85 -12.60 24.10
C ASN A 64 -4.11 -12.09 25.35
N LEU A 65 -3.13 -11.24 25.11
CA LEU A 65 -2.47 -10.41 26.13
C LEU A 65 -2.46 -8.96 25.67
N THR A 66 -2.52 -8.03 26.61
CA THR A 66 -2.41 -6.60 26.33
C THR A 66 -1.22 -5.99 27.05
N ILE A 67 -0.45 -5.14 26.36
CA ILE A 67 0.53 -4.22 26.94
C ILE A 67 -0.05 -2.80 26.89
N SER A 68 -0.27 -2.20 28.05
CA SER A 68 -0.88 -0.88 28.20
C SER A 68 -0.19 -0.05 29.29
N GLY A 69 -0.76 1.10 29.64
CA GLY A 69 -0.27 2.01 30.67
C GLY A 69 0.02 3.40 30.13
N SER A 70 0.84 4.15 30.85
CA SER A 70 1.21 5.54 30.52
C SER A 70 2.64 5.69 30.00
N ASN A 71 3.48 4.66 30.13
CA ASN A 71 4.88 4.69 29.72
C ASN A 71 5.22 3.56 28.75
N ARG A 72 6.02 3.88 27.73
CA ARG A 72 6.61 2.93 26.78
C ARG A 72 7.60 1.98 27.47
N PRO A 73 7.34 0.66 27.56
CA PRO A 73 8.36 -0.30 27.98
C PRO A 73 9.35 -0.56 26.84
N ILE A 74 10.62 -0.78 27.19
CA ILE A 74 11.68 -1.18 26.25
C ILE A 74 12.33 -2.47 26.77
N PHE A 75 12.13 -3.57 26.05
CA PHE A 75 12.72 -4.87 26.34
C PHE A 75 14.07 -5.03 25.63
N HIS A 76 14.97 -5.84 26.20
CA HIS A 76 16.25 -6.15 25.56
C HIS A 76 16.06 -7.28 24.57
N ASP A 77 15.72 -8.46 25.09
CA ASP A 77 15.23 -9.59 24.31
C ASP A 77 13.73 -9.79 24.56
N MET A 78 12.96 -10.04 23.51
CA MET A 78 11.51 -10.18 23.56
C MET A 78 11.06 -11.45 22.82
N GLU A 79 10.35 -12.35 23.50
CA GLU A 79 9.66 -13.50 22.87
C GLU A 79 8.14 -13.29 22.92
N ILE A 80 7.46 -13.57 21.81
CA ILE A 80 6.00 -13.54 21.69
C ILE A 80 5.48 -14.97 21.45
N ASP A 81 4.81 -15.53 22.44
CA ASP A 81 4.14 -16.83 22.41
C ASP A 81 2.70 -16.67 22.94
N VAL A 82 1.90 -15.92 22.19
CA VAL A 82 0.53 -15.53 22.57
C VAL A 82 -0.43 -16.00 21.48
N ILE A 83 -1.14 -17.11 21.70
CA ILE A 83 -1.91 -17.78 20.63
C ILE A 83 -2.98 -16.88 20.01
N ASP A 84 -3.74 -16.12 20.82
CA ASP A 84 -4.75 -15.17 20.33
C ASP A 84 -4.20 -13.72 20.31
N ASP A 85 -2.96 -13.55 19.88
CA ASP A 85 -2.27 -12.27 19.64
C ASP A 85 -1.94 -11.41 20.87
N LEU A 86 -0.85 -10.64 20.73
CA LEU A 86 -0.40 -9.64 21.70
C LEU A 86 -0.84 -8.24 21.25
N PHE A 87 -1.69 -7.58 22.03
CA PHE A 87 -2.22 -6.24 21.74
C PHE A 87 -1.38 -5.16 22.40
N LEU A 88 -1.01 -4.14 21.63
CA LEU A 88 -0.31 -2.97 22.14
C LEU A 88 -1.27 -1.76 22.21
N GLU A 89 -1.44 -1.21 23.41
CA GLU A 89 -2.14 0.08 23.64
C GLU A 89 -1.17 1.24 23.88
N VAL A 90 0.12 0.92 24.00
CA VAL A 90 1.25 1.86 24.06
C VAL A 90 2.36 1.35 23.15
N PRO A 91 3.24 2.21 22.59
CA PRO A 91 4.39 1.73 21.86
C PRO A 91 5.26 0.84 22.75
N VAL A 92 5.89 -0.18 22.16
CA VAL A 92 6.78 -1.12 22.86
C VAL A 92 8.09 -1.21 22.09
N GLY A 93 9.21 -1.04 22.78
CA GLY A 93 10.54 -1.14 22.18
C GLY A 93 11.21 -2.48 22.41
N VAL A 94 11.97 -2.93 21.42
CA VAL A 94 12.97 -4.00 21.53
C VAL A 94 14.33 -3.47 21.05
N ASN A 95 15.41 -3.75 21.79
CA ASN A 95 16.73 -3.15 21.48
C ASN A 95 17.89 -4.15 21.27
N ASN A 96 17.62 -5.46 21.28
CA ASN A 96 18.62 -6.49 20.98
C ASN A 96 18.07 -7.62 20.12
N PHE A 97 16.95 -8.25 20.47
CA PHE A 97 16.38 -9.34 19.66
C PHE A 97 14.89 -9.56 19.93
N GLN A 98 14.12 -9.89 18.89
CA GLN A 98 12.71 -10.28 19.02
C GLN A 98 12.42 -11.63 18.34
N GLU A 99 11.64 -12.49 18.99
CA GLU A 99 11.22 -13.78 18.44
C GLU A 99 9.70 -13.91 18.40
N PHE A 100 9.17 -14.37 17.27
CA PHE A 100 7.79 -14.80 17.12
C PHE A 100 7.71 -16.32 17.25
N THR A 101 7.12 -16.81 18.35
CA THR A 101 6.83 -18.23 18.58
C THR A 101 5.38 -18.55 18.22
N ASN A 102 4.41 -17.77 18.71
CA ASN A 102 2.99 -17.87 18.35
C ASN A 102 2.29 -16.50 18.41
N GLY A 103 1.32 -16.33 17.51
CA GLY A 103 0.48 -15.14 17.39
C GLY A 103 1.15 -13.94 16.73
N ARG A 104 0.32 -12.94 16.47
CA ARG A 104 0.69 -11.64 15.91
C ARG A 104 0.87 -10.62 17.02
N VAL A 105 1.51 -9.51 16.69
CA VAL A 105 1.48 -8.30 17.51
C VAL A 105 0.52 -7.32 16.88
N PHE A 106 -0.59 -7.04 17.55
CA PHE A 106 -1.57 -6.09 17.06
C PHE A 106 -1.21 -4.67 17.49
N THR A 107 -1.11 -3.76 16.54
CA THR A 107 -0.98 -2.32 16.78
C THR A 107 -2.08 -1.56 16.02
N PRO A 108 -2.70 -0.55 16.63
CA PRO A 108 -3.82 0.16 16.03
C PRO A 108 -3.39 0.96 14.78
N ARG A 109 -4.00 0.66 13.62
CA ARG A 109 -3.74 1.32 12.33
C ARG A 109 -4.17 2.79 12.29
N ASP A 110 -5.11 3.21 13.13
CA ASP A 110 -5.57 4.59 13.27
C ASP A 110 -4.68 5.42 14.22
N GLN A 111 -3.67 4.81 14.85
CA GLN A 111 -2.81 5.43 15.86
C GLN A 111 -1.34 5.07 15.63
N LYS A 112 -0.74 5.65 14.57
CA LYS A 112 0.65 5.37 14.13
C LYS A 112 1.72 5.50 15.22
N GLN A 113 1.45 6.24 16.30
CA GLN A 113 2.35 6.37 17.46
C GLN A 113 2.46 5.10 18.31
N ILE A 114 1.50 4.18 18.23
CA ILE A 114 1.53 2.89 18.91
C ILE A 114 2.06 1.86 17.92
N SER A 115 3.31 1.46 18.12
CA SER A 115 4.02 0.54 17.24
C SER A 115 4.90 -0.43 18.03
N LEU A 116 5.25 -1.55 17.39
CA LEU A 116 6.38 -2.37 17.84
C LEU A 116 7.67 -1.77 17.27
N ASP A 117 8.54 -1.29 18.14
CA ASP A 117 9.68 -0.46 17.76
C ASP A 117 10.99 -1.24 17.89
N TYR A 118 11.65 -1.45 16.76
CA TYR A 118 12.98 -2.03 16.67
C TYR A 118 14.02 -0.92 16.83
N ILE A 119 14.88 -1.02 17.85
CA ILE A 119 15.85 0.02 18.23
C ILE A 119 17.26 -0.52 18.09
N ASN A 120 18.18 0.29 17.58
CA ASN A 120 19.59 -0.07 17.35
C ASN A 120 19.74 -1.30 16.44
N ASP A 121 18.97 -1.33 15.36
CA ASP A 121 19.00 -2.43 14.37
C ASP A 121 18.68 -3.80 14.97
N ALA A 122 17.80 -3.84 15.99
CA ALA A 122 17.39 -5.09 16.64
C ALA A 122 16.84 -6.09 15.60
N PRO A 123 17.50 -7.25 15.38
CA PRO A 123 16.97 -8.29 14.51
C PRO A 123 15.74 -8.98 15.12
N TYR A 124 15.00 -9.67 14.27
CA TYR A 124 13.92 -10.56 14.66
C TYR A 124 13.97 -11.91 13.94
N LEU A 125 13.17 -12.87 14.42
CA LEU A 125 13.00 -14.19 13.82
C LEU A 125 11.59 -14.74 14.05
N GLY A 126 11.16 -15.63 13.16
CA GLY A 126 10.01 -16.51 13.37
C GLY A 126 8.75 -16.06 12.64
N GLU A 127 8.84 -14.97 11.89
CA GLU A 127 7.76 -14.41 11.09
C GLU A 127 7.26 -15.38 10.01
N ASN A 128 5.95 -15.39 9.79
CA ASN A 128 5.26 -16.07 8.70
C ASN A 128 3.85 -15.51 8.57
N ASP A 129 3.02 -16.12 7.70
CA ASP A 129 1.61 -15.71 7.50
C ASP A 129 0.71 -15.81 8.75
N ASP A 130 1.17 -16.41 9.85
CA ASP A 130 0.45 -16.47 11.14
C ASP A 130 1.12 -15.60 12.23
N ARG A 131 2.31 -15.04 11.96
CA ARG A 131 3.17 -14.37 12.93
C ARG A 131 3.84 -13.16 12.31
N TYR A 132 3.32 -11.98 12.61
CA TYR A 132 3.79 -10.68 12.14
C TYR A 132 3.19 -9.58 13.02
N VAL A 133 3.55 -8.33 12.76
CA VAL A 133 2.93 -7.12 13.31
C VAL A 133 1.73 -6.75 12.46
N ASP A 134 0.53 -6.95 13.01
CA ASP A 134 -0.74 -6.58 12.40
C ASP A 134 -1.03 -5.11 12.73
N GLY A 135 -0.46 -4.21 11.93
CA GLY A 135 -0.44 -2.76 12.15
C GLY A 135 0.94 -2.15 11.88
N TYR A 136 1.32 -1.14 12.68
CA TYR A 136 2.61 -0.45 12.57
C TYR A 136 3.75 -1.13 13.35
N ALA A 137 4.86 -1.29 12.66
CA ALA A 137 6.19 -1.50 13.22
C ALA A 137 7.10 -0.29 12.91
N SER A 138 8.12 -0.05 13.73
CA SER A 138 9.07 1.04 13.51
C SER A 138 10.53 0.60 13.65
N ILE A 139 11.44 1.35 13.05
CA ILE A 139 12.89 1.15 13.18
C ILE A 139 13.56 2.47 13.53
N THR A 140 14.51 2.42 14.46
CA THR A 140 15.55 3.42 14.67
C THR A 140 16.90 2.71 14.61
N GLY A 141 17.65 2.88 13.52
CA GLY A 141 18.84 2.07 13.25
C GLY A 141 19.78 2.69 12.22
N GLN A 142 20.83 1.97 11.85
CA GLN A 142 21.82 2.37 10.85
C GLN A 142 21.92 1.39 9.67
N LEU A 143 21.20 0.26 9.72
CA LEU A 143 21.21 -0.78 8.70
C LEU A 143 19.93 -0.76 7.87
N ASP A 144 19.94 -1.55 6.80
CA ASP A 144 18.72 -1.90 6.07
C ASP A 144 17.77 -2.64 7.01
N PHE A 145 16.47 -2.43 6.84
CA PHE A 145 15.47 -3.02 7.71
C PHE A 145 14.29 -3.57 6.93
N SER A 146 13.84 -4.76 7.31
CA SER A 146 12.60 -5.37 6.82
C SER A 146 11.57 -5.26 7.93
N PHE A 147 10.43 -4.65 7.66
CA PHE A 147 9.33 -4.58 8.63
C PHE A 147 8.61 -5.94 8.66
N PRO A 148 8.47 -6.59 9.83
CA PRO A 148 7.71 -7.84 9.95
C PRO A 148 6.21 -7.55 10.02
N ILE A 149 5.66 -6.93 8.99
CA ILE A 149 4.27 -6.44 8.96
C ILE A 149 3.38 -7.33 8.09
N GLY A 150 2.08 -7.29 8.35
CA GLY A 150 1.10 -8.06 7.62
C GLY A 150 -0.34 -7.68 7.96
N ASP A 151 -1.28 -8.34 7.30
CA ASP A 151 -2.72 -8.14 7.47
C ASP A 151 -3.46 -9.40 7.00
N ASP A 152 -4.63 -9.70 7.56
CA ASP A 152 -5.50 -10.82 7.18
C ASP A 152 -4.78 -12.17 6.94
N PHE A 153 -3.92 -12.55 7.89
CA PHE A 153 -3.07 -13.75 7.84
C PHE A 153 -2.12 -13.78 6.62
N ARG A 154 -1.56 -12.62 6.28
CA ARG A 154 -0.57 -12.49 5.20
C ARG A 154 0.60 -11.66 5.67
N HIS A 155 1.75 -12.29 5.79
CA HIS A 155 2.99 -11.57 6.06
C HIS A 155 3.50 -10.93 4.77
N ARG A 156 3.60 -9.61 4.79
CA ARG A 156 3.80 -8.81 3.59
C ARG A 156 4.80 -7.68 3.87
N PRO A 157 6.08 -8.04 4.06
CA PRO A 157 7.10 -7.11 4.51
C PRO A 157 7.36 -6.02 3.48
N ALA A 158 7.58 -4.80 3.98
CA ALA A 158 8.27 -3.73 3.27
C ALA A 158 9.71 -3.64 3.80
N ARG A 159 10.66 -3.29 2.94
CA ARG A 159 12.06 -3.05 3.33
C ARG A 159 12.47 -1.62 3.01
N ILE A 160 13.31 -1.04 3.86
CA ILE A 160 13.99 0.22 3.62
C ILE A 160 15.50 0.02 3.60
N GLU A 161 16.18 0.73 2.72
CA GLU A 161 17.64 0.75 2.64
C GLU A 161 18.24 1.87 3.49
N SER A 162 19.42 1.62 4.05
CA SER A 162 20.16 2.63 4.78
C SER A 162 20.84 3.63 3.86
N GLN A 163 20.41 4.88 3.93
CA GLN A 163 21.01 6.00 3.19
C GLN A 163 21.55 7.11 4.12
N ALA A 164 21.23 7.05 5.42
CA ALA A 164 21.63 8.03 6.43
C ALA A 164 22.41 7.40 7.59
N ALA A 165 23.04 8.24 8.42
CA ALA A 165 23.73 7.80 9.63
C ALA A 165 22.79 7.23 10.70
N THR A 166 21.49 7.54 10.62
CA THR A 166 20.41 6.93 11.41
C THR A 166 19.13 7.00 10.58
N ASN A 167 18.50 5.86 10.32
CA ASN A 167 17.20 5.76 9.68
C ASN A 167 16.14 5.63 10.77
N THR A 168 15.12 6.48 10.68
CA THR A 168 13.89 6.36 11.47
C THR A 168 12.72 6.23 10.52
N ALA A 169 12.03 5.10 10.58
CA ALA A 169 10.89 4.84 9.71
C ALA A 169 9.84 3.99 10.41
N LYS A 170 8.61 4.06 9.91
CA LYS A 170 7.47 3.25 10.31
C LYS A 170 6.82 2.66 9.08
N ALA A 171 6.28 1.46 9.21
CA ALA A 171 5.48 0.89 8.14
C ALA A 171 4.33 0.06 8.68
N ALA A 172 3.25 0.04 7.91
CA ALA A 172 2.11 -0.86 8.06
C ALA A 172 1.65 -1.34 6.69
N TYR A 173 1.10 -2.55 6.66
CA TYR A 173 0.52 -3.15 5.46
C TYR A 173 -1.00 -3.24 5.60
N PHE A 174 -1.68 -3.03 4.46
CA PHE A 174 -3.13 -3.00 4.35
C PHE A 174 -3.54 -3.88 3.18
N PHE A 175 -4.21 -5.00 3.48
CA PHE A 175 -4.81 -5.86 2.46
C PHE A 175 -6.22 -5.37 2.11
N GLU A 176 -6.30 -4.14 1.60
CA GLU A 176 -7.56 -3.53 1.22
C GLU A 176 -7.40 -2.62 -0.01
N ASN A 177 -8.53 -2.24 -0.61
CA ASN A 177 -8.54 -1.44 -1.81
C ASN A 177 -8.14 0.02 -1.52
N PRO A 178 -7.10 0.59 -2.18
CA PRO A 178 -6.68 1.98 -2.01
C PRO A 178 -7.77 3.03 -2.27
N ASN A 179 -8.80 2.69 -3.06
CA ASN A 179 -9.95 3.57 -3.30
C ASN A 179 -10.93 3.66 -2.11
N PHE A 180 -10.86 2.70 -1.19
CA PHE A 180 -11.77 2.58 -0.04
C PHE A 180 -11.02 2.18 1.25
N PRO A 181 -10.01 2.95 1.67
CA PRO A 181 -9.21 2.58 2.83
C PRO A 181 -9.99 2.78 4.13
N ASN A 182 -9.82 1.86 5.09
CA ASN A 182 -10.60 1.85 6.34
C ASN A 182 -10.04 2.80 7.41
N PHE A 183 -8.73 3.08 7.37
CA PHE A 183 -8.01 3.79 8.43
C PHE A 183 -7.49 5.17 8.01
N PHE A 184 -7.89 5.64 6.82
CA PHE A 184 -7.42 6.90 6.26
C PHE A 184 -8.60 7.88 6.08
N PRO A 185 -8.37 9.20 6.25
CA PRO A 185 -9.43 10.20 6.13
C PRO A 185 -9.88 10.44 4.67
N GLY A 186 -9.09 10.00 3.69
CA GLY A 186 -9.35 10.17 2.26
C GLY A 186 -9.13 8.85 1.50
N ASN A 187 -9.44 8.86 0.20
CA ASN A 187 -9.17 7.75 -0.71
C ASN A 187 -7.95 8.04 -1.59
N PHE A 188 -7.43 6.99 -2.20
CA PHE A 188 -6.33 7.06 -3.16
C PHE A 188 -6.87 6.60 -4.52
N ASP A 189 -7.46 7.52 -5.30
CA ASP A 189 -8.13 7.18 -6.57
C ASP A 189 -7.15 6.52 -7.54
N THR A 190 -7.31 5.22 -7.77
CA THR A 190 -6.43 4.43 -8.63
C THR A 190 -6.56 4.77 -10.12
N ASN A 191 -7.50 5.66 -10.49
CA ASN A 191 -7.61 6.22 -11.84
C ASN A 191 -6.91 7.58 -11.98
N SER A 192 -6.44 8.18 -10.88
CA SER A 192 -5.66 9.41 -10.89
C SER A 192 -4.17 9.08 -10.79
N PHE A 193 -3.47 9.03 -11.91
CA PHE A 193 -2.05 8.71 -11.96
C PHE A 193 -1.31 9.58 -12.98
N GLY A 194 -0.05 9.86 -12.69
CA GLY A 194 0.80 10.69 -13.55
C GLY A 194 1.21 10.00 -14.85
N ASP A 195 1.87 10.79 -15.72
CA ASP A 195 2.42 10.31 -16.98
C ASP A 195 3.30 9.06 -16.78
N LEU A 196 3.33 8.19 -17.79
CA LEU A 196 4.11 6.93 -17.81
C LEU A 196 3.59 5.82 -16.87
N LEU A 197 2.41 6.00 -16.28
CA LEU A 197 1.63 4.93 -15.65
C LEU A 197 0.40 4.61 -16.49
N TYR A 198 -0.04 3.36 -16.46
CA TYR A 198 -1.21 2.87 -17.20
C TYR A 198 -2.21 2.10 -16.33
N GLY A 199 -1.91 1.94 -15.04
CA GLY A 199 -2.77 1.25 -14.11
C GLY A 199 -2.12 1.14 -12.74
N ILE A 200 -2.96 1.05 -11.72
CA ILE A 200 -2.58 0.96 -10.31
C ILE A 200 -3.31 -0.24 -9.70
N SER A 201 -2.61 -0.99 -8.85
CA SER A 201 -3.19 -2.11 -8.12
C SER A 201 -4.30 -1.63 -7.19
N ILE A 202 -5.36 -2.43 -7.09
CA ILE A 202 -6.51 -2.19 -6.20
C ILE A 202 -6.59 -3.20 -5.05
N PHE A 203 -5.56 -4.03 -4.86
CA PHE A 203 -5.61 -5.16 -3.93
C PHE A 203 -5.04 -4.84 -2.55
N GLU A 204 -4.04 -3.98 -2.49
CA GLU A 204 -3.28 -3.73 -1.28
C GLU A 204 -2.47 -2.44 -1.38
N PHE A 205 -2.00 -1.95 -0.24
CA PHE A 205 -1.02 -0.87 -0.17
C PHE A 205 -0.24 -0.93 1.15
N TRP A 206 0.86 -0.18 1.19
CA TRP A 206 1.67 0.04 2.38
C TRP A 206 1.64 1.51 2.74
N ASP A 207 1.60 1.79 4.03
CA ASP A 207 1.94 3.11 4.57
C ASP A 207 3.37 3.01 5.08
N VAL A 208 4.25 3.90 4.59
CA VAL A 208 5.65 3.96 5.00
C VAL A 208 5.98 5.40 5.33
N ASP A 209 6.13 5.70 6.62
CA ASP A 209 6.53 7.02 7.11
C ASP A 209 8.05 7.05 7.34
N GLY A 210 8.71 8.11 6.92
CA GLY A 210 10.15 8.34 7.04
C GLY A 210 10.59 9.66 6.41
N ASP A 211 11.36 10.46 7.15
CA ASP A 211 11.80 11.80 6.73
C ASP A 211 13.14 11.81 5.98
N GLN A 212 13.82 10.67 5.92
CA GLN A 212 15.08 10.48 5.20
C GLN A 212 14.83 9.86 3.83
N GLU A 213 15.65 10.26 2.85
CA GLU A 213 15.65 9.64 1.53
C GLU A 213 16.07 8.17 1.65
N THR A 214 15.30 7.24 1.08
CA THR A 214 15.57 5.79 1.08
C THR A 214 14.98 5.14 -0.16
N ARG A 215 15.34 3.88 -0.42
CA ARG A 215 14.64 3.01 -1.35
C ARG A 215 13.69 2.12 -0.56
N VAL A 216 12.45 2.02 -1.02
CA VAL A 216 11.46 1.11 -0.44
C VAL A 216 11.33 -0.11 -1.34
N THR A 217 11.46 -1.29 -0.76
CA THR A 217 11.19 -2.56 -1.44
C THR A 217 9.88 -3.15 -0.94
N LEU A 218 8.95 -3.38 -1.86
CA LEU A 218 7.68 -4.04 -1.60
C LEU A 218 7.75 -5.50 -2.01
N THR A 219 6.98 -6.37 -1.37
CA THR A 219 6.89 -7.79 -1.70
C THR A 219 5.48 -8.13 -2.19
N TRP A 220 5.35 -9.15 -3.04
CA TRP A 220 4.06 -9.65 -3.50
C TRP A 220 3.96 -11.17 -3.44
N ASP A 221 2.73 -11.66 -3.47
CA ASP A 221 2.38 -13.07 -3.60
C ASP A 221 1.23 -13.26 -4.62
N THR A 222 0.68 -14.47 -4.71
CA THR A 222 -0.41 -14.81 -5.64
C THR A 222 -1.68 -13.98 -5.43
N ASN A 223 -1.94 -13.51 -4.21
CA ASN A 223 -3.11 -12.71 -3.85
C ASN A 223 -2.90 -11.22 -4.15
N SER A 224 -1.67 -10.77 -4.38
CA SER A 224 -1.36 -9.44 -4.94
C SER A 224 -1.85 -9.30 -6.38
N ASN A 225 -2.06 -10.43 -7.07
CA ASN A 225 -2.66 -10.53 -8.39
C ASN A 225 -1.94 -9.68 -9.46
N ILE A 226 -0.60 -9.68 -9.40
CA ILE A 226 0.29 -9.00 -10.36
C ILE A 226 -0.02 -9.33 -11.84
N PRO A 227 -0.47 -10.55 -12.24
CA PRO A 227 -0.87 -10.83 -13.61
C PRO A 227 -2.01 -9.96 -14.15
N THR A 228 -2.81 -9.33 -13.28
CA THR A 228 -3.84 -8.37 -13.72
C THR A 228 -3.27 -6.99 -14.06
N LEU A 229 -2.04 -6.71 -13.63
CA LEU A 229 -1.39 -5.42 -13.77
C LEU A 229 -0.32 -5.45 -14.88
N VAL A 230 0.46 -6.54 -14.98
CA VAL A 230 1.56 -6.68 -15.94
C VAL A 230 1.68 -8.09 -16.50
N ASN A 231 2.21 -8.21 -17.73
CA ASN A 231 2.61 -9.49 -18.32
C ASN A 231 4.12 -9.78 -18.14
N ASP A 232 4.92 -8.72 -17.95
CA ASP A 232 6.36 -8.79 -17.75
C ASP A 232 6.74 -7.92 -16.54
N LEU A 233 7.58 -8.45 -15.65
CA LEU A 233 8.01 -7.74 -14.45
C LEU A 233 8.82 -6.47 -14.75
N SER A 234 9.37 -6.33 -15.95
CA SER A 234 10.02 -5.09 -16.39
C SER A 234 9.05 -3.90 -16.55
N ASP A 235 7.74 -4.16 -16.62
CA ASP A 235 6.70 -3.14 -16.68
C ASP A 235 6.17 -2.75 -15.30
N LEU A 236 6.37 -3.60 -14.28
CA LEU A 236 5.92 -3.39 -12.90
C LEU A 236 6.62 -2.17 -12.29
N ARG A 237 5.90 -1.37 -11.53
CA ARG A 237 6.44 -0.19 -10.83
C ARG A 237 6.01 -0.19 -9.38
N VAL A 238 6.88 0.31 -8.51
CA VAL A 238 6.45 0.92 -7.25
C VAL A 238 5.79 2.25 -7.59
N VAL A 239 4.64 2.53 -7.01
CA VAL A 239 3.94 3.81 -7.15
C VAL A 239 3.57 4.35 -5.78
N GLY A 240 3.52 5.68 -5.66
CA GLY A 240 3.15 6.36 -4.41
C GLY A 240 2.09 7.43 -4.62
N TRP A 241 1.10 7.48 -3.73
CA TRP A 241 0.06 8.51 -3.74
C TRP A 241 0.59 9.83 -3.19
N ASP A 242 0.72 10.84 -4.04
CA ASP A 242 1.13 12.20 -3.64
C ASP A 242 -0.12 13.00 -3.20
N PRO A 243 -0.21 13.40 -1.92
CA PRO A 243 -1.39 14.10 -1.41
C PRO A 243 -1.51 15.54 -1.90
N ASN A 244 -0.45 16.15 -2.44
CA ASN A 244 -0.49 17.50 -2.98
C ASN A 244 -0.96 17.53 -4.43
N LEU A 245 -0.60 16.50 -5.19
CA LEU A 245 -1.01 16.35 -6.59
C LEU A 245 -2.31 15.56 -6.75
N GLU A 246 -2.75 14.86 -5.69
CA GLU A 246 -3.92 13.97 -5.69
C GLU A 246 -3.84 12.91 -6.81
N GLN A 247 -2.65 12.33 -6.99
CA GLN A 247 -2.40 11.31 -8.00
C GLN A 247 -1.28 10.34 -7.59
N TRP A 248 -1.29 9.14 -8.18
CA TRP A 248 -0.21 8.17 -8.09
C TRP A 248 0.98 8.57 -8.95
N ILE A 249 2.18 8.54 -8.37
CA ILE A 249 3.45 8.87 -9.02
C ILE A 249 4.27 7.60 -9.22
N ASN A 250 4.92 7.50 -10.38
CA ASN A 250 5.84 6.40 -10.68
C ASN A 250 7.11 6.55 -9.85
N LEU A 251 7.35 5.59 -8.96
CA LEU A 251 8.54 5.53 -8.11
C LEU A 251 9.55 4.50 -8.62
N GLY A 252 9.38 3.96 -9.82
CA GLY A 252 10.38 3.16 -10.50
C GLY A 252 10.37 1.67 -10.17
N ASN A 253 11.42 1.01 -10.64
CA ASN A 253 11.69 -0.42 -10.55
C ASN A 253 13.20 -0.60 -10.71
N THR A 254 13.96 -0.28 -9.66
CA THR A 254 15.42 -0.33 -9.73
C THR A 254 15.99 -1.70 -9.51
N PHE A 255 15.20 -2.55 -8.86
CA PHE A 255 15.49 -3.95 -8.66
C PHE A 255 14.16 -4.70 -8.61
N VAL A 256 14.08 -5.80 -9.34
CA VAL A 256 12.92 -6.71 -9.31
C VAL A 256 13.41 -8.14 -9.41
N THR A 257 12.87 -9.01 -8.56
CA THR A 257 13.14 -10.44 -8.60
C THR A 257 11.87 -11.24 -8.33
N GLY A 258 11.88 -12.52 -8.70
CA GLY A 258 10.73 -13.41 -8.60
C GLY A 258 10.05 -13.64 -9.95
N ASP A 259 8.75 -13.91 -9.90
CA ASP A 259 7.86 -14.13 -11.03
C ASP A 259 6.51 -13.42 -10.81
N LEU A 260 5.53 -13.62 -11.69
CA LEU A 260 4.23 -12.95 -11.56
C LEU A 260 3.43 -13.43 -10.33
N ASP A 261 3.79 -14.55 -9.71
CA ASP A 261 3.08 -15.12 -8.57
C ASP A 261 3.75 -14.77 -7.24
N SER A 262 5.04 -14.45 -7.21
CA SER A 262 5.73 -14.01 -5.99
C SER A 262 7.04 -13.29 -6.28
N GLY A 263 7.39 -12.29 -5.47
CA GLY A 263 8.65 -11.57 -5.63
C GLY A 263 8.76 -10.28 -4.83
N GLU A 264 9.73 -9.47 -5.23
CA GLU A 264 10.01 -8.16 -4.62
C GLU A 264 10.44 -7.13 -5.67
N ILE A 265 10.08 -5.87 -5.43
CA ILE A 265 10.39 -4.73 -6.32
C ILE A 265 10.80 -3.53 -5.47
N THR A 266 11.86 -2.85 -5.91
CA THR A 266 12.47 -1.70 -5.22
C THR A 266 12.23 -0.40 -5.98
N SER A 267 11.88 0.65 -5.23
CA SER A 267 11.70 2.00 -5.76
C SER A 267 13.03 2.69 -6.08
N GLU A 268 12.92 3.81 -6.80
CA GLU A 268 13.91 4.89 -6.79
C GLU A 268 14.09 5.48 -5.39
N LEU A 269 15.12 6.30 -5.21
CA LEU A 269 15.29 7.07 -3.99
C LEU A 269 14.11 8.02 -3.82
N ILE A 270 13.43 7.90 -2.68
CA ILE A 270 12.26 8.70 -2.29
C ILE A 270 12.40 9.14 -0.84
N VAL A 271 11.71 10.21 -0.47
CA VAL A 271 11.41 10.51 0.95
C VAL A 271 10.01 9.95 1.23
N PRO A 272 9.86 8.87 2.04
CA PRO A 272 8.58 8.21 2.26
C PRO A 272 7.46 9.17 2.74
N ASP A 273 7.77 10.13 3.61
CA ASP A 273 6.82 11.13 4.13
C ASP A 273 6.12 11.98 3.05
N ASN A 274 6.63 11.98 1.81
CA ASN A 274 5.96 12.67 0.70
C ASN A 274 4.77 11.89 0.13
N PHE A 275 4.59 10.62 0.49
CA PHE A 275 3.55 9.74 -0.05
C PHE A 275 2.71 9.16 1.09
N VAL A 276 1.39 9.11 0.88
CA VAL A 276 0.46 8.57 1.91
C VAL A 276 0.35 7.05 1.81
N ALA A 277 0.50 6.51 0.60
CA ALA A 277 0.38 5.09 0.33
C ALA A 277 1.33 4.70 -0.81
N LEU A 278 1.93 3.52 -0.68
CA LEU A 278 2.75 2.88 -1.71
C LEU A 278 2.05 1.60 -2.17
N THR A 279 2.04 1.33 -3.46
CA THR A 279 1.51 0.08 -4.03
C THR A 279 2.21 -0.25 -5.36
N PHE A 280 1.64 -1.17 -6.12
CA PHE A 280 2.09 -1.54 -7.45
C PHE A 280 1.36 -0.76 -8.55
N GLY A 281 2.10 -0.37 -9.57
CA GLY A 281 1.55 0.16 -10.83
C GLY A 281 2.18 -0.53 -12.04
N THR A 282 1.68 -0.20 -13.22
CA THR A 282 2.28 -0.59 -14.49
C THR A 282 2.73 0.63 -15.28
N SER A 283 3.89 0.52 -15.90
CA SER A 283 4.41 1.47 -16.88
C SER A 283 4.48 0.89 -18.30
N GLY A 284 4.16 -0.39 -18.45
CA GLY A 284 4.03 -1.04 -19.74
C GLY A 284 2.60 -0.96 -20.22
N LEU A 285 2.39 -0.29 -21.35
CA LEU A 285 1.30 -0.67 -22.24
C LEU A 285 1.67 -2.02 -22.85
N ILE A 286 0.71 -2.95 -22.94
CA ILE A 286 0.88 -4.22 -23.66
C ILE A 286 1.57 -3.95 -25.00
N LEU A 287 2.70 -4.64 -25.22
CA LEU A 287 3.49 -4.60 -26.46
C LEU A 287 2.76 -5.35 -27.59
N ASP A 288 1.55 -4.88 -27.92
CA ASP A 288 0.87 -4.90 -29.21
C ASP A 288 -0.34 -3.94 -29.14
N GLY A 289 -0.12 -2.67 -28.76
CA GLY A 289 -1.23 -1.78 -28.44
C GLY A 289 -0.90 -0.33 -28.11
N ASP A 290 0.19 0.24 -28.67
CA ASP A 290 0.64 1.61 -28.37
C ASP A 290 -0.38 2.74 -28.62
N LEU A 291 -1.56 2.41 -29.15
CA LEU A 291 -2.64 3.33 -29.40
C LEU A 291 -3.99 2.70 -29.03
N GLU A 292 -4.72 3.33 -28.13
CA GLU A 292 -6.12 3.00 -27.88
C GLU A 292 -7.01 3.82 -28.83
N ILE A 293 -7.77 3.13 -29.67
CA ILE A 293 -8.56 3.76 -30.74
C ILE A 293 -10.04 3.65 -30.41
N PHE A 294 -10.65 4.78 -30.05
CA PHE A 294 -12.08 4.87 -29.73
C PHE A 294 -12.89 4.95 -31.01
N THR A 295 -13.58 3.86 -31.35
CA THR A 295 -14.26 3.73 -32.66
C THR A 295 -15.64 4.38 -32.74
N ALA A 296 -16.12 5.05 -31.68
CA ALA A 296 -17.40 5.75 -31.66
C ALA A 296 -17.18 7.27 -31.66
N VAL A 297 -17.90 7.98 -32.54
CA VAL A 297 -17.87 9.44 -32.64
C VAL A 297 -19.32 9.95 -32.61
N SER A 298 -19.66 10.78 -31.62
CA SER A 298 -20.97 11.38 -31.41
C SER A 298 -20.86 12.90 -31.28
N PRO A 299 -20.75 13.65 -32.40
CA PRO A 299 -20.58 15.09 -32.39
C PRO A 299 -21.91 15.79 -32.09
N ASN A 300 -22.35 15.74 -30.82
CA ASN A 300 -23.59 16.34 -30.33
C ASN A 300 -23.35 17.51 -29.37
N GLY A 301 -22.08 17.78 -29.02
CA GLY A 301 -21.66 18.88 -28.15
C GLY A 301 -21.92 18.64 -26.66
N ASP A 302 -22.10 17.39 -26.24
CA ASP A 302 -22.25 17.02 -24.82
C ASP A 302 -20.90 16.81 -24.10
N GLY A 303 -19.79 16.88 -24.83
CA GLY A 303 -18.43 16.72 -24.30
C GLY A 303 -17.91 15.28 -24.34
N PHE A 304 -18.73 14.30 -24.74
CA PHE A 304 -18.37 12.88 -24.80
C PHE A 304 -18.31 12.38 -26.25
N ASN A 305 -17.15 11.86 -26.66
CA ASN A 305 -16.91 11.31 -28.00
C ASN A 305 -17.23 12.27 -29.16
N ASP A 306 -17.17 13.60 -28.94
CA ASP A 306 -17.43 14.61 -29.98
C ASP A 306 -16.42 14.56 -31.15
N THR A 307 -15.23 13.99 -30.91
CA THR A 307 -14.15 13.81 -31.87
C THR A 307 -13.64 12.37 -31.87
N PHE A 308 -12.98 11.95 -32.95
CA PHE A 308 -12.29 10.67 -33.01
C PHE A 308 -11.03 10.69 -32.14
N VAL A 309 -11.02 9.89 -31.08
CA VAL A 309 -9.94 9.85 -30.09
C VAL A 309 -9.02 8.65 -30.35
N ILE A 310 -7.72 8.93 -30.40
CA ILE A 310 -6.66 7.93 -30.43
C ILE A 310 -5.68 8.30 -29.32
N GLN A 311 -5.72 7.55 -28.21
CA GLN A 311 -4.86 7.80 -27.07
C GLN A 311 -3.46 7.23 -27.32
N GLY A 312 -2.45 7.87 -26.72
CA GLY A 312 -1.05 7.47 -26.90
C GLY A 312 -0.35 8.11 -28.11
N LEU A 313 -1.05 8.92 -28.91
CA LEU A 313 -0.46 9.63 -30.06
C LEU A 313 0.62 10.66 -29.69
N VAL A 314 0.70 11.07 -28.42
CA VAL A 314 1.79 11.92 -27.92
C VAL A 314 3.17 11.32 -28.17
N GLN A 315 3.27 9.98 -28.23
CA GLN A 315 4.51 9.25 -28.51
C GLN A 315 4.86 9.22 -30.01
N TYR A 316 3.94 9.65 -30.88
CA TYR A 316 4.06 9.60 -32.33
C TYR A 316 3.79 10.98 -32.95
N PRO A 317 4.62 12.00 -32.68
CA PRO A 317 4.40 13.36 -33.19
C PRO A 317 4.40 13.42 -34.73
N ASP A 318 5.11 12.50 -35.39
CA ASP A 318 5.19 12.36 -36.84
C ASP A 318 4.20 11.31 -37.38
N ASN A 319 2.91 11.50 -37.12
CA ASN A 319 1.82 10.66 -37.64
C ASN A 319 0.97 11.36 -38.72
N GLU A 320 0.21 10.59 -39.50
CA GLU A 320 -0.80 11.12 -40.43
C GLU A 320 -2.06 10.25 -40.44
N LEU A 321 -3.20 10.86 -40.12
CA LEU A 321 -4.51 10.23 -40.09
C LEU A 321 -5.28 10.46 -41.39
N PHE A 322 -5.92 9.42 -41.91
CA PHE A 322 -6.84 9.44 -43.04
C PHE A 322 -8.16 8.80 -42.66
N VAL A 323 -9.29 9.40 -43.05
CA VAL A 323 -10.63 8.82 -42.86
C VAL A 323 -11.38 8.75 -44.19
N TYR A 324 -12.00 7.61 -44.45
CA TYR A 324 -12.71 7.28 -45.67
C TYR A 324 -14.16 6.90 -45.38
N ASN A 325 -15.07 7.22 -46.30
CA ASN A 325 -16.42 6.66 -46.25
C ASN A 325 -16.46 5.20 -46.74
N ARG A 326 -17.62 4.55 -46.64
CA ARG A 326 -17.82 3.15 -47.06
C ARG A 326 -17.53 2.83 -48.53
N TRP A 327 -17.37 3.84 -49.38
CA TRP A 327 -17.02 3.67 -50.79
C TRP A 327 -15.53 3.94 -51.07
N GLY A 328 -14.72 4.13 -50.02
CA GLY A 328 -13.29 4.41 -50.14
C GLY A 328 -12.96 5.84 -50.54
N VAL A 329 -13.93 6.77 -50.46
CA VAL A 329 -13.67 8.19 -50.73
C VAL A 329 -13.11 8.84 -49.46
N LEU A 330 -11.95 9.48 -49.58
CA LEU A 330 -11.32 10.24 -48.50
C LEU A 330 -12.20 11.43 -48.09
N VAL A 331 -12.55 11.49 -46.81
CA VAL A 331 -13.41 12.53 -46.24
C VAL A 331 -12.68 13.46 -45.28
N TYR A 332 -11.56 13.03 -44.70
CA TYR A 332 -10.72 13.82 -43.79
C TYR A 332 -9.27 13.33 -43.83
N ASN A 333 -8.30 14.25 -43.70
CA ASN A 333 -6.90 13.91 -43.49
C ASN A 333 -6.17 14.96 -42.64
N LYS A 334 -5.24 14.53 -41.79
CA LYS A 334 -4.48 15.44 -40.91
C LYS A 334 -3.11 14.86 -40.59
N LYS A 335 -2.08 15.69 -40.74
CA LYS A 335 -0.71 15.43 -40.26
C LYS A 335 -0.55 15.87 -38.82
N ALA A 336 0.30 15.16 -38.08
CA ALA A 336 0.48 15.31 -36.64
C ALA A 336 -0.90 15.33 -35.94
N TYR A 337 -1.66 14.25 -36.13
CA TYR A 337 -2.93 14.10 -35.42
C TYR A 337 -2.59 13.92 -33.94
N HIS A 338 -3.22 14.70 -33.06
CA HIS A 338 -2.98 14.63 -31.64
C HIS A 338 -4.13 13.89 -30.95
N GLU A 339 -3.88 13.41 -29.74
CA GLU A 339 -4.96 13.04 -28.84
C GLU A 339 -5.78 14.30 -28.54
N VAL A 340 -7.04 14.32 -28.95
CA VAL A 340 -7.89 15.50 -28.80
C VAL A 340 -9.23 15.08 -28.21
N GLN A 341 -9.46 15.52 -26.98
CA GLN A 341 -10.81 15.85 -26.52
C GLN A 341 -10.98 17.37 -26.63
N GLN A 342 -12.13 17.81 -27.15
CA GLN A 342 -12.58 19.21 -27.05
C GLN A 342 -11.75 20.29 -27.78
N THR A 343 -11.14 19.98 -28.94
CA THR A 343 -10.65 21.03 -29.85
C THR A 343 -11.20 20.88 -31.26
N SER A 344 -11.24 21.99 -32.03
CA SER A 344 -11.69 22.02 -33.43
C SER A 344 -10.75 21.29 -34.39
N GLU A 345 -9.70 20.63 -33.89
CA GLU A 345 -8.68 19.98 -34.73
C GLU A 345 -8.91 18.48 -34.94
N GLY A 346 -9.69 17.83 -34.07
CA GLY A 346 -10.04 16.41 -34.17
C GLY A 346 -11.09 16.14 -35.24
N PHE A 347 -11.13 14.91 -35.78
CA PHE A 347 -12.19 14.53 -36.72
C PHE A 347 -13.54 14.43 -35.98
N ASN A 348 -14.48 15.30 -36.34
CA ASN A 348 -15.80 15.45 -35.70
C ASN A 348 -16.97 15.12 -36.66
N GLY A 349 -16.71 14.35 -37.72
CA GLY A 349 -17.75 14.03 -38.71
C GLY A 349 -18.06 15.16 -39.71
N ILE A 350 -17.18 16.15 -39.88
CA ILE A 350 -17.25 17.15 -40.95
C ILE A 350 -16.26 16.78 -42.06
N SER A 351 -16.68 16.89 -43.33
CA SER A 351 -15.81 16.56 -44.45
C SER A 351 -14.84 17.68 -44.81
N GLU A 352 -13.58 17.33 -45.05
CA GLU A 352 -12.55 18.19 -45.62
C GLU A 352 -12.17 17.83 -47.08
N GLY A 353 -12.90 16.90 -47.69
CA GLY A 353 -12.64 16.37 -49.04
C GLY A 353 -12.69 17.43 -50.14
N ARG A 354 -11.81 17.30 -51.15
CA ARG A 354 -11.61 18.32 -52.21
C ARG A 354 -12.44 18.14 -53.49
N ALA A 355 -13.23 17.07 -53.69
CA ALA A 355 -13.84 16.82 -55.00
C ALA A 355 -15.25 16.19 -55.07
N THR A 356 -15.68 15.34 -54.13
CA THR A 356 -16.94 14.57 -54.26
C THR A 356 -17.90 14.71 -53.08
N ILE A 357 -17.45 15.26 -51.97
CA ILE A 357 -18.25 15.71 -50.83
C ILE A 357 -17.87 17.17 -50.62
N ALA A 358 -18.84 18.08 -50.52
CA ALA A 358 -18.53 19.49 -50.37
C ALA A 358 -17.81 19.71 -49.02
N LYS A 359 -16.66 20.38 -49.08
CA LYS A 359 -15.88 20.75 -47.90
C LYS A 359 -16.76 21.55 -46.93
N GLY A 360 -16.78 21.14 -45.66
CA GLY A 360 -17.60 21.76 -44.61
C GLY A 360 -18.99 21.15 -44.44
N GLU A 361 -19.37 20.15 -45.25
CA GLU A 361 -20.62 19.41 -45.05
C GLU A 361 -20.48 18.38 -43.93
N GLU A 362 -21.59 18.23 -43.23
CA GLU A 362 -21.82 17.24 -42.21
C GLU A 362 -21.96 15.83 -42.82
N LEU A 363 -21.14 14.88 -42.34
CA LEU A 363 -21.17 13.51 -42.81
C LEU A 363 -22.41 12.75 -42.25
N PRO A 364 -23.12 11.95 -43.07
CA PRO A 364 -24.22 11.13 -42.59
C PRO A 364 -23.80 10.12 -41.53
N ALA A 365 -24.73 9.79 -40.62
CA ALA A 365 -24.53 8.71 -39.64
C ALA A 365 -24.24 7.38 -40.35
N GLY A 366 -23.25 6.64 -39.84
CA GLY A 366 -22.81 5.38 -40.43
C GLY A 366 -21.36 5.02 -40.14
N THR A 367 -20.93 3.91 -40.75
CA THR A 367 -19.57 3.39 -40.62
C THR A 367 -18.63 4.04 -41.64
N TYR A 368 -17.48 4.48 -41.15
CA TYR A 368 -16.33 5.01 -41.87
C TYR A 368 -15.11 4.16 -41.54
N TYR A 369 -14.01 4.38 -42.26
CA TYR A 369 -12.77 3.63 -42.11
C TYR A 369 -11.61 4.59 -41.92
N TYR A 370 -10.70 4.30 -40.99
CA TYR A 370 -9.50 5.09 -40.81
C TYR A 370 -8.25 4.31 -41.20
N VAL A 371 -7.21 5.06 -41.59
CA VAL A 371 -5.84 4.61 -41.70
C VAL A 371 -4.96 5.63 -40.99
N LEU A 372 -4.17 5.18 -40.03
CA LEU A 372 -3.21 5.97 -39.28
C LEU A 372 -1.81 5.49 -39.64
N ASN A 373 -1.07 6.38 -40.29
CA ASN A 373 0.32 6.16 -40.65
C ASN A 373 1.21 6.72 -39.54
N ILE A 374 2.20 5.93 -39.13
CA ILE A 374 3.16 6.29 -38.09
C ILE A 374 4.54 5.96 -38.63
N GLU A 375 5.43 6.94 -38.68
CA GLU A 375 6.77 6.73 -39.20
C GLU A 375 7.53 5.69 -38.36
N GLY A 376 8.18 4.73 -39.03
CA GLY A 376 9.00 3.70 -38.37
C GLY A 376 8.22 2.55 -37.72
N THR A 377 6.88 2.55 -37.75
CA THR A 377 6.06 1.45 -37.23
C THR A 377 5.04 0.95 -38.27
N LYS A 378 4.23 -0.05 -37.90
CA LYS A 378 3.18 -0.59 -38.77
C LYS A 378 1.95 0.33 -38.79
N ASP A 379 1.42 0.64 -39.97
CA ASP A 379 0.18 1.40 -40.08
C ASP A 379 -0.99 0.74 -39.32
N ARG A 380 -1.83 1.55 -38.68
CA ARG A 380 -3.06 1.09 -38.03
C ARG A 380 -4.26 1.40 -38.92
N ALA A 381 -5.21 0.48 -39.03
CA ALA A 381 -6.42 0.70 -39.81
C ALA A 381 -7.60 0.00 -39.15
N GLY A 382 -8.78 0.58 -39.30
CA GLY A 382 -9.98 0.06 -38.68
C GLY A 382 -11.22 0.82 -39.14
N TYR A 383 -12.32 0.61 -38.41
CA TYR A 383 -13.56 1.32 -38.65
C TYR A 383 -13.82 2.32 -37.54
N LEU A 384 -14.67 3.30 -37.84
CA LEU A 384 -15.28 4.19 -36.86
C LEU A 384 -16.76 4.36 -37.19
N TYR A 385 -17.59 4.51 -36.19
CA TYR A 385 -19.03 4.74 -36.32
C TYR A 385 -19.35 6.17 -35.90
N VAL A 386 -19.90 6.95 -36.83
CA VAL A 386 -20.40 8.29 -36.56
C VAL A 386 -21.90 8.20 -36.30
N ASN A 387 -22.32 8.63 -35.11
CA ASN A 387 -23.72 8.72 -34.71
C ASN A 387 -24.06 10.16 -34.27
N ARG A 388 -25.31 10.58 -34.32
CA ARG A 388 -25.71 11.92 -33.86
C ARG A 388 -26.92 11.89 -32.96
#